data_AF-A0A3A5ZL74-F1
#
_entry.id   AF-A0A3A5ZL74-F1
#
_cell.length_a   1.000
_cell.length_b   1.000
_cell.length_c   1.000
_cell.angle_alpha   90.00
_cell.angle_beta   90.00
_cell.angle_gamma   90.00
#
_symmetry.space_group_name_H-M   'P 1'
#
loop_
_entity.id
_entity.type
_entity.pdbx_description
1 polymer ?
#
loop_
_entity_poly.entity_id
_entity_poly.type
_entity_poly.pdbx_seq_one_letter_code
_entity_poly.pdbx_strand_id
1 'polypeptide(L)'
;MRKHLFYLSMVLVLTLFSACGGGKKGVFTPTSSGRAYEVLVVVEPGLWERPAGRALFDVLDSDVPGLPQSERSFRIMYTAPSNYDATLKLIRNIIIVDVNKDLYTQPKFKYARNVYAAPQSILTIQAPDEASFEKFVEENRQVIIDFFTHAEMNRQISVLKDKHSDYIATKVKSQFDCDVWVPGELTSTKEGENFFWAGTNAATGDQNFVIYSYPYTDKDTFTKEYFVHKRDSVMKVNIPGAREGMYMSTDSLMTDVRPISVQGDYALEARGLWRIKGDFMGGPFVSHVRLDKANQRIIVSEIFIYSPDKMKRNLVRQMEASLYTLKLPGSKQEGAEIPVGVTSKDTTNNK
;
A
#
# COMPACT_ATOMS: atom_id res chain seq x y z
N MET A 1 61.55 -17.42 19.81
CA MET A 1 60.84 -17.39 18.50
C MET A 1 59.50 -18.12 18.50
N ARG A 2 59.37 -19.35 19.03
CA ARG A 2 58.08 -20.10 19.07
C ARG A 2 56.94 -19.41 19.84
N LYS A 3 57.20 -18.71 20.95
CA LYS A 3 56.16 -17.98 21.71
C LYS A 3 55.63 -16.75 20.97
N HIS A 4 56.50 -16.02 20.25
CA HIS A 4 56.09 -14.85 19.46
C HIS A 4 55.31 -15.23 18.20
N LEU A 5 55.62 -16.38 17.57
CA LEU A 5 54.79 -16.92 16.48
C LEU A 5 53.38 -17.32 16.95
N PHE A 6 53.24 -17.79 18.19
CA PHE A 6 51.94 -18.19 18.76
C PHE A 6 51.05 -16.98 19.05
N TYR A 7 51.62 -15.88 19.57
CA TYR A 7 50.89 -14.63 19.75
C TYR A 7 50.55 -13.96 18.41
N LEU A 8 51.42 -14.09 17.40
CA LEU A 8 51.15 -13.57 16.06
C LEU A 8 50.00 -14.35 15.36
N SER A 9 49.90 -15.67 15.56
CA SER A 9 48.79 -16.45 15.00
C SER A 9 47.46 -16.21 15.73
N MET A 10 47.49 -15.94 17.04
CA MET A 10 46.29 -15.61 17.82
C MET A 10 45.72 -14.23 17.47
N VAL A 11 46.58 -13.25 17.14
CA VAL A 11 46.15 -11.94 16.62
C VAL A 11 45.59 -12.05 15.20
N LEU A 12 46.13 -12.94 14.36
CA LEU A 12 45.65 -13.16 12.99
C LEU A 12 44.28 -13.88 12.94
N VAL A 13 43.97 -14.73 13.92
CA VAL A 13 42.66 -15.39 14.03
C VAL A 13 41.58 -14.42 14.57
N LEU A 14 41.96 -13.44 15.38
CA LEU A 14 41.05 -12.38 15.86
C LEU A 14 40.71 -11.32 14.80
N THR A 15 41.58 -11.11 13.80
CA THR A 15 41.30 -10.17 12.70
C THR A 15 40.47 -10.77 11.57
N LEU A 16 40.33 -12.10 11.51
CA LEU A 16 39.49 -12.79 10.52
C LEU A 16 37.97 -12.76 10.84
N PHE A 17 37.57 -12.26 12.02
CA PHE A 17 36.15 -12.04 12.36
C PHE A 17 35.65 -10.60 12.17
N SER A 18 36.49 -9.69 11.65
CA SER A 18 36.16 -8.27 11.46
C SER A 18 36.04 -7.85 10.00
N ALA A 19 35.45 -8.71 9.16
CA ALA A 19 35.13 -8.40 7.77
C ALA A 19 33.70 -8.85 7.42
N CYS A 20 32.72 -8.14 7.97
CA CYS A 20 31.39 -8.03 7.37
C CYS A 20 31.16 -6.55 7.04
N GLY A 21 31.13 -6.26 5.75
CA GLY A 21 30.96 -4.92 5.23
C GLY A 21 29.55 -4.36 5.39
N GLY A 22 29.49 -3.02 5.41
CA GLY A 22 28.39 -2.26 4.81
C GLY A 22 27.10 -2.14 5.61
N GLY A 23 27.01 -1.11 6.45
CA GLY A 23 25.74 -0.53 6.91
C GLY A 23 25.54 -0.60 8.41
N LYS A 24 25.50 0.56 9.06
CA LYS A 24 25.23 0.72 10.50
C LYS A 24 23.94 -0.02 10.91
N LYS A 25 24.07 -1.20 11.52
CA LYS A 25 22.99 -1.89 12.23
C LYS A 25 23.09 -1.55 13.72
N GLY A 26 22.29 -0.58 14.17
CA GLY A 26 22.05 -0.39 15.60
C GLY A 26 21.23 -1.55 16.17
N VAL A 27 21.48 -1.86 17.45
CA VAL A 27 20.72 -2.68 18.41
C VAL A 27 19.63 -3.60 17.81
N PHE A 28 19.76 -4.91 18.02
CA PHE A 28 18.87 -6.00 17.58
C PHE A 28 17.37 -5.76 17.89
N THR A 29 16.69 -4.93 17.08
CA THR A 29 15.23 -4.89 17.05
C THR A 29 14.77 -6.14 16.30
N PRO A 30 14.02 -7.06 16.94
CA PRO A 30 13.59 -8.30 16.30
C PRO A 30 12.71 -8.03 15.08
N THR A 31 12.59 -9.00 14.18
CA THR A 31 11.66 -8.91 13.06
C THR A 31 10.22 -8.96 13.56
N SER A 32 9.37 -8.06 13.04
CA SER A 32 7.95 -8.01 13.40
C SER A 32 7.17 -9.25 12.93
N SER A 33 6.12 -9.62 13.65
CA SER A 33 5.20 -10.71 13.36
C SER A 33 3.82 -10.21 12.95
N GLY A 34 2.85 -11.12 12.79
CA GLY A 34 1.47 -10.80 12.35
C GLY A 34 1.28 -10.87 10.84
N ARG A 35 0.03 -10.98 10.40
CA ARG A 35 -0.33 -11.07 8.97
C ARG A 35 -0.47 -9.70 8.30
N ALA A 36 -0.45 -9.69 6.96
CA ALA A 36 -0.75 -8.47 6.21
C ALA A 36 -2.18 -8.02 6.48
N TYR A 37 -2.32 -6.71 6.73
CA TYR A 37 -3.60 -6.08 7.07
C TYR A 37 -4.29 -6.72 8.29
N GLU A 38 -3.51 -7.22 9.25
CA GLU A 38 -3.95 -7.57 10.60
C GLU A 38 -3.53 -6.45 11.55
N VAL A 39 -4.42 -6.06 12.48
CA VAL A 39 -4.20 -4.99 13.46
C VAL A 39 -4.52 -5.53 14.85
N LEU A 40 -3.59 -5.36 15.80
CA LEU A 40 -3.84 -5.58 17.22
C LEU A 40 -4.28 -4.27 17.87
N VAL A 41 -5.45 -4.27 18.51
CA VAL A 41 -5.94 -3.17 19.34
C VAL A 41 -5.68 -3.49 20.81
N VAL A 42 -4.87 -2.66 21.46
CA VAL A 42 -4.60 -2.71 22.90
C VAL A 42 -5.53 -1.69 23.57
N VAL A 43 -6.53 -2.19 24.29
CA VAL A 43 -7.64 -1.37 24.81
C VAL A 43 -8.25 -2.03 26.05
N GLU A 44 -8.68 -1.22 27.01
CA GLU A 44 -9.39 -1.72 28.19
C GLU A 44 -10.68 -2.45 27.78
N PRO A 45 -10.94 -3.68 28.28
CA PRO A 45 -12.12 -4.46 27.89
C PRO A 45 -13.44 -3.71 28.07
N GLY A 46 -13.55 -2.93 29.14
CA GLY A 46 -14.75 -2.14 29.42
C GLY A 46 -15.03 -1.06 28.38
N LEU A 47 -13.99 -0.48 27.76
CA LEU A 47 -14.12 0.51 26.70
C LEU A 47 -14.40 -0.18 25.35
N TRP A 48 -13.77 -1.32 25.09
CA TRP A 48 -13.93 -2.06 23.84
C TRP A 48 -15.38 -2.49 23.57
N GLU A 49 -16.09 -2.91 24.61
CA GLU A 49 -17.50 -3.35 24.53
C GLU A 49 -18.52 -2.18 24.54
N ARG A 50 -18.04 -0.93 24.61
CA ARG A 50 -18.86 0.30 24.64
C ARG A 50 -18.87 1.01 23.28
N PRO A 51 -19.73 2.03 23.07
CA PRO A 51 -19.80 2.79 21.82
C PRO A 51 -18.44 3.29 21.31
N ALA A 52 -17.57 3.79 22.18
CA ALA A 52 -16.21 4.20 21.83
C ALA A 52 -15.37 3.07 21.20
N GLY A 53 -15.38 1.87 21.78
CA GLY A 53 -14.71 0.70 21.22
C GLY A 53 -15.34 0.23 19.91
N ARG A 54 -16.67 0.25 19.83
CA ARG A 54 -17.43 -0.06 18.62
C ARG A 54 -17.06 0.87 17.46
N ALA A 55 -16.96 2.18 17.70
CA ALA A 55 -16.59 3.14 16.66
C ALA A 55 -15.23 2.82 16.03
N LEU A 56 -14.22 2.49 16.86
CA LEU A 56 -12.91 2.06 16.34
C LEU A 56 -13.01 0.74 15.57
N PHE A 57 -13.76 -0.23 16.10
CA PHE A 57 -13.97 -1.48 15.39
C PHE A 57 -14.60 -1.24 14.01
N ASP A 58 -15.63 -0.42 13.92
CA ASP A 58 -16.37 -0.16 12.67
C ASP A 58 -15.48 0.53 11.63
N VAL A 59 -14.60 1.43 12.07
CA VAL A 59 -13.57 2.03 11.19
C VAL A 59 -12.62 0.96 10.64
N LEU A 60 -12.16 0.02 11.46
CA LEU A 60 -11.25 -1.03 11.03
C LEU A 60 -11.95 -2.13 10.21
N ASP A 61 -13.26 -2.29 10.42
CA ASP A 61 -14.12 -3.25 9.75
C ASP A 61 -14.64 -2.75 8.39
N SER A 62 -14.47 -1.47 8.08
CA SER A 62 -15.00 -0.88 6.85
C SER A 62 -14.58 -1.65 5.60
N ASP A 63 -15.47 -1.77 4.62
CA ASP A 63 -15.19 -2.45 3.36
C ASP A 63 -14.06 -1.78 2.57
N VAL A 64 -13.29 -2.59 1.85
CA VAL A 64 -12.33 -2.08 0.88
C VAL A 64 -13.07 -1.61 -0.39
N PRO A 65 -12.91 -0.34 -0.79
CA PRO A 65 -13.63 0.21 -1.94
C PRO A 65 -13.17 -0.43 -3.25
N GLY A 66 -14.11 -0.57 -4.19
CA GLY A 66 -13.84 -1.08 -5.53
C GLY A 66 -13.76 -2.61 -5.64
N LEU A 67 -14.10 -3.35 -4.58
CA LEU A 67 -14.21 -4.81 -4.65
C LEU A 67 -15.65 -5.26 -5.02
N PRO A 68 -15.80 -6.38 -5.76
CA PRO A 68 -17.12 -6.88 -6.14
C PRO A 68 -17.89 -7.51 -4.95
N GLN A 69 -17.17 -7.90 -3.90
CA GLN A 69 -17.71 -8.48 -2.67
C GLN A 69 -17.14 -7.70 -1.49
N SER A 70 -17.96 -7.51 -0.45
CA SER A 70 -17.52 -6.90 0.81
C SER A 70 -16.36 -7.72 1.40
N GLU A 71 -15.23 -7.05 1.61
CA GLU A 71 -14.06 -7.59 2.29
C GLU A 71 -13.54 -6.53 3.27
N ARG A 72 -13.50 -6.90 4.55
CA ARG A 72 -13.09 -6.02 5.66
C ARG A 72 -11.72 -5.41 5.42
N SER A 73 -11.54 -4.13 5.78
CA SER A 73 -10.25 -3.44 5.64
C SER A 73 -9.14 -4.08 6.45
N PHE A 74 -9.42 -4.56 7.66
CA PHE A 74 -8.42 -5.23 8.49
C PHE A 74 -8.98 -6.48 9.14
N ARG A 75 -8.09 -7.44 9.43
CA ARG A 75 -8.34 -8.46 10.44
C ARG A 75 -8.03 -7.85 11.80
N ILE A 76 -9.03 -7.81 12.67
CA ILE A 76 -8.93 -7.15 13.97
C ILE A 76 -8.65 -8.20 15.04
N MET A 77 -7.63 -7.95 15.85
CA MET A 77 -7.37 -8.63 17.11
C MET A 77 -7.43 -7.61 18.23
N TYR A 78 -7.85 -8.00 19.43
CA TYR A 78 -7.84 -7.12 20.59
C TYR A 78 -7.20 -7.81 21.80
N THR A 79 -6.57 -7.03 22.68
CA THR A 79 -6.08 -7.47 23.98
C THR A 79 -6.22 -6.36 25.02
N ALA A 80 -6.39 -6.75 26.29
CA ALA A 80 -6.30 -5.81 27.41
C ALA A 80 -4.85 -5.32 27.60
N PRO A 81 -4.61 -4.09 28.08
CA PRO A 81 -3.26 -3.60 28.36
C PRO A 81 -2.47 -4.50 29.33
N SER A 82 -3.15 -5.08 30.33
CA SER A 82 -2.57 -6.04 31.28
C SER A 82 -2.05 -7.32 30.60
N ASN A 83 -2.58 -7.68 29.45
CA ASN A 83 -2.21 -8.86 28.66
C ASN A 83 -1.30 -8.50 27.46
N TYR A 84 -0.88 -7.24 27.32
CA TYR A 84 -0.03 -6.79 26.22
C TYR A 84 1.46 -7.14 26.46
N ASP A 85 1.74 -8.44 26.34
CA ASP A 85 3.02 -9.07 26.64
C ASP A 85 4.10 -8.88 25.55
N ALA A 86 5.26 -9.52 25.75
CA ALA A 86 6.39 -9.45 24.83
C ALA A 86 6.07 -10.05 23.44
N THR A 87 5.17 -11.02 23.34
CA THR A 87 4.81 -11.67 22.07
C THR A 87 3.88 -10.77 21.26
N LEU A 88 2.86 -10.19 21.89
CA LEU A 88 1.95 -9.25 21.24
C LEU A 88 2.64 -7.96 20.81
N LYS A 89 3.66 -7.51 21.56
CA LYS A 89 4.53 -6.40 21.18
C LYS A 89 5.28 -6.60 19.86
N LEU A 90 5.44 -7.84 19.37
CA LEU A 90 6.09 -8.09 18.08
C LEU A 90 5.17 -7.86 16.87
N ILE A 91 3.86 -7.72 17.06
CA ILE A 91 2.91 -7.53 15.96
C ILE A 91 3.22 -6.23 15.20
N ARG A 92 3.17 -6.30 13.87
CA ARG A 92 3.63 -5.20 13.00
C ARG A 92 2.69 -4.00 12.90
N ASN A 93 1.40 -4.16 13.20
CA ASN A 93 0.41 -3.09 13.22
C ASN A 93 -0.35 -3.11 14.53
N ILE A 94 -0.20 -2.06 15.32
CA ILE A 94 -0.79 -1.97 16.66
C ILE A 94 -1.51 -0.64 16.82
N ILE A 95 -2.71 -0.67 17.38
CA ILE A 95 -3.40 0.50 17.91
C ILE A 95 -3.36 0.42 19.42
N ILE A 96 -2.96 1.51 20.09
CA ILE A 96 -3.05 1.66 21.53
C ILE A 96 -4.13 2.70 21.82
N VAL A 97 -5.16 2.31 22.55
CA VAL A 97 -6.22 3.21 23.02
C VAL A 97 -5.87 3.66 24.43
N ASP A 98 -5.74 4.98 24.63
CA ASP A 98 -5.33 5.57 25.89
C ASP A 98 -6.29 6.70 26.29
N VAL A 99 -7.29 6.35 27.08
CA VAL A 99 -8.31 7.28 27.58
C VAL A 99 -8.03 7.62 29.05
N ASN A 100 -7.63 8.87 29.31
CA ASN A 100 -7.26 9.32 30.64
C ASN A 100 -7.46 10.82 30.80
N LYS A 101 -8.48 11.21 31.59
CA LYS A 101 -8.83 12.63 31.81
C LYS A 101 -7.75 13.43 32.53
N ASP A 102 -6.92 12.77 33.34
CA ASP A 102 -5.92 13.44 34.17
C ASP A 102 -4.66 13.76 33.34
N LEU A 103 -4.46 13.07 32.22
CA LEU A 103 -3.31 13.24 31.33
C LEU A 103 -3.63 14.03 30.06
N TYR A 104 -4.89 14.02 29.62
CA TYR A 104 -5.29 14.56 28.32
C TYR A 104 -6.43 15.55 28.47
N THR A 105 -6.38 16.62 27.67
CA THR A 105 -7.45 17.63 27.58
C THR A 105 -8.16 17.61 26.23
N GLN A 106 -7.57 16.97 25.22
CA GLN A 106 -8.12 16.83 23.87
C GLN A 106 -7.65 15.50 23.24
N PRO A 107 -8.46 14.91 22.34
CA PRO A 107 -8.04 13.75 21.57
C PRO A 107 -6.88 14.07 20.62
N LYS A 108 -5.96 13.11 20.43
CA LYS A 108 -4.88 13.23 19.45
C LYS A 108 -4.30 11.89 19.02
N PHE A 109 -3.74 11.87 17.82
CA PHE A 109 -2.90 10.77 17.37
C PHE A 109 -1.45 10.98 17.84
N LYS A 110 -0.82 9.88 18.24
CA LYS A 110 0.63 9.72 18.23
C LYS A 110 0.96 8.49 17.43
N TYR A 111 2.10 8.47 16.76
CA TYR A 111 2.58 7.24 16.16
C TYR A 111 4.06 7.03 16.43
N ALA A 112 4.44 5.76 16.41
CA ALA A 112 5.82 5.35 16.52
C ALA A 112 6.08 4.20 15.53
N ARG A 113 7.33 4.10 15.10
CA ARG A 113 7.80 3.04 14.21
C ARG A 113 8.91 2.26 14.88
N ASN A 114 8.93 0.95 14.65
CA ASN A 114 10.01 0.07 15.07
C ASN A 114 10.33 0.10 16.58
N VAL A 115 9.31 0.27 17.43
CA VAL A 115 9.48 0.39 18.89
C VAL A 115 9.95 -0.93 19.49
N TYR A 116 9.29 -2.03 19.15
CA TYR A 116 9.57 -3.36 19.69
C TYR A 116 10.11 -4.32 18.62
N ALA A 117 9.69 -4.16 17.37
CA ALA A 117 10.07 -5.02 16.26
C ALA A 117 10.13 -4.22 14.95
N ALA A 118 10.77 -4.72 13.89
CA ALA A 118 10.84 -4.03 12.60
C ALA A 118 10.48 -4.95 11.42
N PRO A 119 9.72 -4.47 10.41
CA PRO A 119 9.07 -3.16 10.32
C PRO A 119 7.74 -3.09 11.11
N GLN A 120 7.60 -2.15 12.05
CA GLN A 120 6.41 -2.00 12.90
C GLN A 120 5.84 -0.58 12.83
N SER A 121 4.51 -0.48 12.92
CA SER A 121 3.75 0.76 13.00
C SER A 121 2.78 0.69 14.17
N ILE A 122 2.91 1.63 15.10
CA ILE A 122 2.05 1.76 16.27
C ILE A 122 1.34 3.12 16.19
N LEU A 123 0.02 3.09 16.23
CA LEU A 123 -0.83 4.28 16.33
C LEU A 123 -1.43 4.34 17.75
N THR A 124 -1.11 5.36 18.51
CA THR A 124 -1.76 5.62 19.80
C THR A 124 -2.82 6.68 19.61
N ILE A 125 -4.05 6.38 20.02
CA ILE A 125 -5.17 7.32 20.03
C ILE A 125 -5.41 7.70 21.49
N GLN A 126 -5.10 8.95 21.82
CA GLN A 126 -5.24 9.50 23.17
C GLN A 126 -6.52 10.30 23.26
N ALA A 127 -7.23 10.26 24.39
CA ALA A 127 -8.40 11.11 24.64
C ALA A 127 -8.66 11.33 26.15
N PRO A 128 -9.31 12.44 26.54
CA PRO A 128 -9.72 12.66 27.93
C PRO A 128 -10.83 11.71 28.40
N ASP A 129 -11.73 11.32 27.52
CA ASP A 129 -12.93 10.54 27.83
C ASP A 129 -13.43 9.72 26.62
N GLU A 130 -14.37 8.81 26.85
CA GLU A 130 -14.90 7.92 25.81
C GLU A 130 -15.67 8.66 24.71
N ALA A 131 -16.43 9.71 25.05
CA ALA A 131 -17.25 10.43 24.07
C ALA A 131 -16.38 11.25 23.10
N SER A 132 -15.34 11.91 23.62
CA SER A 132 -14.37 12.61 22.79
C SER A 132 -13.51 11.65 21.95
N PHE A 133 -13.19 10.46 22.47
CA PHE A 133 -12.54 9.39 21.71
C PHE A 133 -13.40 8.92 20.53
N GLU A 134 -14.65 8.56 20.78
CA GLU A 134 -15.61 8.07 19.79
C GLU A 134 -15.70 9.03 18.61
N LYS A 135 -16.04 10.29 18.92
CA LYS A 135 -16.13 11.36 17.92
C LYS A 135 -14.84 11.55 17.13
N PHE A 136 -13.69 11.54 17.81
CA PHE A 136 -12.40 11.72 17.16
C PHE A 136 -12.09 10.58 16.19
N VAL A 137 -12.40 9.33 16.56
CA VAL A 137 -12.23 8.17 15.68
C VAL A 137 -13.12 8.26 14.45
N GLU A 138 -14.40 8.62 14.62
CA GLU A 138 -15.35 8.77 13.51
C GLU A 138 -14.94 9.86 12.52
N GLU A 139 -14.55 11.04 13.03
CA GLU A 139 -14.09 12.16 12.21
C GLU A 139 -12.80 11.85 11.45
N ASN A 140 -11.96 10.94 11.99
CA ASN A 140 -10.66 10.59 11.43
C ASN A 140 -10.59 9.18 10.84
N ARG A 141 -11.73 8.58 10.49
CA ARG A 141 -11.81 7.22 9.92
C ARG A 141 -10.79 6.93 8.82
N GLN A 142 -10.68 7.84 7.85
CA GLN A 142 -9.79 7.65 6.70
C GLN A 142 -8.32 7.75 7.09
N VAL A 143 -7.96 8.61 8.07
CA VAL A 143 -6.59 8.74 8.57
C VAL A 143 -6.13 7.44 9.22
N ILE A 144 -6.99 6.80 10.02
CA ILE A 144 -6.70 5.52 10.67
C ILE A 144 -6.50 4.41 9.63
N ILE A 145 -7.40 4.32 8.66
CA ILE A 145 -7.31 3.33 7.58
C ILE A 145 -6.02 3.55 6.76
N ASP A 146 -5.78 4.78 6.29
CA ASP A 146 -4.64 5.14 5.45
C ASP A 146 -3.31 4.92 6.18
N PHE A 147 -3.24 5.19 7.49
CA PHE A 147 -2.03 4.95 8.27
C PHE A 147 -1.55 3.50 8.14
N PHE A 148 -2.43 2.53 8.33
CA PHE A 148 -2.06 1.11 8.27
C PHE A 148 -2.02 0.56 6.84
N THR A 149 -2.86 1.04 5.92
CA THR A 149 -2.75 0.62 4.51
C THR A 149 -1.44 1.12 3.90
N HIS A 150 -1.03 2.37 4.16
CA HIS A 150 0.23 2.92 3.68
C HIS A 150 1.43 2.23 4.35
N ALA A 151 1.34 1.89 5.64
CA ALA A 151 2.39 1.11 6.31
C ALA A 151 2.61 -0.26 5.63
N GLU A 152 1.55 -0.99 5.30
CA GLU A 152 1.65 -2.26 4.58
C GLU A 152 2.11 -2.07 3.12
N MET A 153 1.62 -1.04 2.42
CA MET A 153 2.09 -0.73 1.07
C MET A 153 3.59 -0.37 1.07
N ASN A 154 4.08 0.39 2.05
CA ASN A 154 5.51 0.70 2.17
C ASN A 154 6.38 -0.53 2.43
N ARG A 155 5.87 -1.52 3.18
CA ARG A 155 6.51 -2.84 3.31
C ARG A 155 6.58 -3.53 1.95
N GLN A 156 5.50 -3.51 1.18
CA GLN A 156 5.47 -4.07 -0.17
C GLN A 156 6.40 -3.34 -1.14
N ILE A 157 6.46 -2.01 -1.09
CA ILE A 157 7.38 -1.18 -1.88
C ILE A 157 8.85 -1.50 -1.53
N SER A 158 9.13 -1.75 -0.26
CA SER A 158 10.47 -2.18 0.18
C SER A 158 10.86 -3.54 -0.42
N VAL A 159 9.91 -4.48 -0.51
CA VAL A 159 10.12 -5.75 -1.21
C VAL A 159 10.32 -5.54 -2.71
N LEU A 160 9.47 -4.73 -3.34
CA LEU A 160 9.53 -4.41 -4.77
C LEU A 160 10.85 -3.75 -5.15
N LYS A 161 11.41 -2.89 -4.30
CA LYS A 161 12.72 -2.27 -4.54
C LYS A 161 13.80 -3.29 -4.91
N ASP A 162 13.81 -4.44 -4.25
CA ASP A 162 14.84 -5.48 -4.43
C ASP A 162 14.37 -6.64 -5.33
N LYS A 163 13.05 -6.82 -5.52
CA LYS A 163 12.45 -7.99 -6.19
C LYS A 163 11.54 -7.65 -7.38
N HIS A 164 11.62 -6.44 -7.91
CA HIS A 164 10.84 -6.07 -9.08
C HIS A 164 11.36 -6.76 -10.35
N SER A 165 10.53 -6.77 -11.39
CA SER A 165 10.93 -7.24 -12.72
C SER A 165 11.77 -6.19 -13.44
N ASP A 166 13.07 -6.45 -13.60
CA ASP A 166 13.99 -5.63 -14.40
C ASP A 166 13.53 -5.52 -15.86
N TYR A 167 12.95 -6.61 -16.40
CA TYR A 167 12.43 -6.64 -17.75
C TYR A 167 11.26 -5.66 -17.93
N ILE A 168 10.27 -5.68 -17.02
CA ILE A 168 9.14 -4.76 -17.10
C ILE A 168 9.60 -3.33 -16.84
N ALA A 169 10.47 -3.09 -15.85
CA ALA A 169 11.01 -1.76 -15.59
C ALA A 169 11.71 -1.18 -16.84
N THR A 170 12.53 -1.99 -17.52
CA THR A 170 13.21 -1.58 -18.77
C THR A 170 12.20 -1.26 -19.88
N LYS A 171 11.16 -2.08 -20.05
CA LYS A 171 10.12 -1.85 -21.06
C LYS A 171 9.35 -0.56 -20.80
N VAL A 172 8.91 -0.36 -19.56
CA VAL A 172 8.20 0.86 -19.15
C VAL A 172 9.08 2.10 -19.33
N LYS A 173 10.36 2.01 -18.97
CA LYS A 173 11.32 3.10 -19.20
C LYS A 173 11.48 3.42 -20.68
N SER A 174 11.64 2.40 -21.53
CA SER A 174 11.84 2.61 -22.97
C SER A 174 10.62 3.22 -23.68
N GLN A 175 9.41 2.86 -23.29
CA GLN A 175 8.19 3.30 -23.96
C GLN A 175 7.60 4.61 -23.38
N PHE A 176 7.72 4.80 -22.06
CA PHE A 176 7.04 5.90 -21.35
C PHE A 176 8.00 6.86 -20.65
N ASP A 177 9.31 6.62 -20.70
CA ASP A 177 10.32 7.33 -19.90
C ASP A 177 10.00 7.36 -18.38
N CYS A 178 9.22 6.37 -17.93
CA CYS A 178 8.82 6.21 -16.54
C CYS A 178 9.64 5.12 -15.86
N ASP A 179 9.88 5.25 -14.56
CA ASP A 179 10.43 4.18 -13.74
C ASP A 179 9.30 3.55 -12.91
N VAL A 180 9.27 2.23 -12.76
CA VAL A 180 8.26 1.55 -11.96
C VAL A 180 8.81 0.25 -11.37
N TRP A 181 8.32 -0.11 -10.19
CA TRP A 181 8.58 -1.41 -9.60
C TRP A 181 7.29 -2.24 -9.57
N VAL A 182 7.29 -3.31 -10.35
CA VAL A 182 6.21 -4.31 -10.40
C VAL A 182 6.74 -5.68 -10.01
N PRO A 183 5.92 -6.56 -9.43
CA PRO A 183 6.38 -7.87 -8.98
C PRO A 183 7.03 -8.69 -10.11
N GLY A 184 8.10 -9.42 -9.78
CA GLY A 184 8.82 -10.29 -10.71
C GLY A 184 7.99 -11.45 -11.28
N GLU A 185 6.88 -11.77 -10.63
CA GLU A 185 5.96 -12.85 -10.98
C GLU A 185 5.14 -12.54 -12.26
N LEU A 186 5.07 -11.27 -12.66
CA LEU A 186 4.41 -10.87 -13.92
C LEU A 186 5.33 -11.21 -15.10
N THR A 187 5.11 -12.39 -15.67
CA THR A 187 5.98 -12.97 -16.71
C THR A 187 5.37 -12.95 -18.11
N SER A 188 4.05 -12.79 -18.23
CA SER A 188 3.38 -12.62 -19.52
C SER A 188 3.27 -11.15 -19.86
N THR A 189 3.56 -10.76 -21.10
CA THR A 189 3.53 -9.36 -21.52
C THR A 189 2.91 -9.15 -22.91
N LYS A 190 2.44 -7.92 -23.15
CA LYS A 190 1.93 -7.46 -24.44
C LYS A 190 2.28 -5.99 -24.62
N GLU A 191 2.78 -5.67 -25.81
CA GLU A 191 3.04 -4.30 -26.25
C GLU A 191 1.95 -3.88 -27.25
N GLY A 192 1.53 -2.63 -27.18
CA GLY A 192 0.62 -1.98 -28.11
C GLY A 192 1.05 -0.54 -28.35
N GLU A 193 0.29 0.19 -29.16
CA GLU A 193 0.56 1.62 -29.38
C GLU A 193 0.33 2.40 -28.08
N ASN A 194 1.38 3.03 -27.56
CA ASN A 194 1.36 3.77 -26.28
C ASN A 194 0.78 2.92 -25.12
N PHE A 195 0.99 1.60 -25.15
CA PHE A 195 0.38 0.65 -24.24
C PHE A 195 1.35 -0.49 -23.90
N PHE A 196 1.41 -0.84 -22.62
CA PHE A 196 2.10 -2.01 -22.12
C PHE A 196 1.26 -2.73 -21.07
N TRP A 197 1.14 -4.04 -21.20
CA TRP A 197 0.53 -4.92 -20.21
C TRP A 197 1.52 -5.99 -19.77
N ALA A 198 1.48 -6.31 -18.48
CA ALA A 198 2.14 -7.47 -17.90
C ALA A 198 1.20 -8.17 -16.92
N GLY A 199 1.26 -9.50 -16.87
CA GLY A 199 0.41 -10.30 -16.00
C GLY A 199 1.03 -11.63 -15.59
N THR A 200 0.44 -12.25 -14.58
CA THR A 200 0.82 -13.61 -14.15
C THR A 200 0.27 -14.69 -15.07
N ASN A 201 -0.81 -14.40 -15.80
CA ASN A 201 -1.57 -15.34 -16.62
C ASN A 201 -2.01 -16.60 -15.84
N ALA A 202 -2.38 -16.39 -14.57
CA ALA A 202 -2.83 -17.45 -13.68
C ALA A 202 -4.33 -17.74 -13.89
N ALA A 203 -4.76 -18.99 -13.70
CA ALA A 203 -6.18 -19.35 -13.79
C ALA A 203 -7.03 -18.74 -12.64
N THR A 204 -6.40 -18.46 -11.50
CA THR A 204 -7.00 -17.85 -10.31
C THR A 204 -5.94 -16.98 -9.61
N GLY A 205 -6.37 -15.87 -9.03
CA GLY A 205 -5.46 -14.89 -8.44
C GLY A 205 -4.56 -14.24 -9.48
N ASP A 206 -5.03 -14.10 -10.72
CA ASP A 206 -4.28 -13.47 -11.79
C ASP A 206 -4.10 -11.97 -11.49
N GLN A 207 -2.85 -11.55 -11.46
CA GLN A 207 -2.44 -10.19 -11.16
C GLN A 207 -1.93 -9.54 -12.44
N ASN A 208 -2.46 -8.37 -12.74
CA ASN A 208 -2.16 -7.66 -13.96
C ASN A 208 -1.74 -6.23 -13.65
N PHE A 209 -0.78 -5.73 -14.43
CA PHE A 209 -0.34 -4.35 -14.48
C PHE A 209 -0.45 -3.84 -15.91
N VAL A 210 -0.99 -2.65 -16.06
CA VAL A 210 -1.12 -1.94 -17.33
C VAL A 210 -0.51 -0.55 -17.15
N ILE A 211 0.22 -0.08 -18.16
CA ILE A 211 0.53 1.34 -18.32
C ILE A 211 0.23 1.77 -19.75
N TYR A 212 -0.37 2.95 -19.89
CA TYR A 212 -0.64 3.53 -21.20
C TYR A 212 -0.62 5.06 -21.14
N SER A 213 -0.54 5.69 -22.31
CA SER A 213 -0.53 7.15 -22.42
C SER A 213 -1.41 7.69 -23.54
N TYR A 214 -1.87 8.92 -23.35
CA TYR A 214 -2.61 9.67 -24.36
C TYR A 214 -2.39 11.19 -24.18
N PRO A 215 -2.55 12.02 -25.23
CA PRO A 215 -2.36 13.46 -25.12
C PRO A 215 -3.24 14.10 -24.04
N TYR A 216 -2.67 15.04 -23.29
CA TYR A 216 -3.45 15.88 -22.38
C TYR A 216 -4.16 16.98 -23.18
N THR A 217 -5.47 17.13 -22.99
CA THR A 217 -6.25 18.16 -23.69
C THR A 217 -6.56 19.32 -22.76
N ASP A 218 -7.15 19.03 -21.62
CA ASP A 218 -7.70 20.02 -20.69
C ASP A 218 -8.05 19.38 -19.33
N LYS A 219 -8.57 20.19 -18.41
CA LYS A 219 -8.91 19.77 -17.05
C LYS A 219 -9.99 18.69 -16.97
N ASP A 220 -10.87 18.57 -17.97
CA ASP A 220 -11.96 17.58 -17.97
C ASP A 220 -11.44 16.16 -18.18
N THR A 221 -10.15 16.03 -18.50
CA THR A 221 -9.37 14.79 -18.47
C THR A 221 -9.44 14.06 -17.12
N PHE A 222 -9.61 14.79 -16.00
CA PHE A 222 -9.65 14.24 -14.64
C PHE A 222 -11.07 14.07 -14.12
N THR A 223 -11.98 13.58 -14.95
CA THR A 223 -13.36 13.24 -14.60
C THR A 223 -13.61 11.73 -14.72
N LYS A 224 -14.64 11.22 -14.02
CA LYS A 224 -15.04 9.81 -14.09
C LYS A 224 -15.42 9.42 -15.51
N GLU A 225 -16.21 10.26 -16.17
CA GLU A 225 -16.75 10.03 -17.51
C GLU A 225 -15.62 9.95 -18.53
N TYR A 226 -14.67 10.88 -18.47
CA TYR A 226 -13.52 10.88 -19.35
C TYR A 226 -12.60 9.68 -19.10
N PHE A 227 -12.33 9.36 -17.83
CA PHE A 227 -11.54 8.18 -17.46
C PHE A 227 -12.15 6.90 -18.02
N VAL A 228 -13.44 6.64 -17.77
CA VAL A 228 -14.14 5.45 -18.25
C VAL A 228 -14.10 5.37 -19.77
N HIS A 229 -14.40 6.47 -20.46
CA HIS A 229 -14.39 6.51 -21.92
C HIS A 229 -12.99 6.21 -22.50
N LYS A 230 -11.93 6.82 -21.96
CA LYS A 230 -10.55 6.56 -22.41
C LYS A 230 -10.08 5.17 -22.07
N ARG A 231 -10.34 4.68 -20.86
CA ARG A 231 -10.01 3.31 -20.44
C ARG A 231 -10.65 2.31 -21.39
N ASP A 232 -11.96 2.40 -21.65
CA ASP A 232 -12.65 1.47 -22.55
C ASP A 232 -12.12 1.53 -23.99
N SER A 233 -11.76 2.72 -24.48
CA SER A 233 -11.14 2.87 -25.80
C SER A 233 -9.79 2.14 -25.89
N VAL A 234 -8.95 2.25 -24.86
CA VAL A 234 -7.62 1.61 -24.83
C VAL A 234 -7.73 0.11 -24.59
N MET A 235 -8.54 -0.31 -23.61
CA MET A 235 -8.67 -1.71 -23.22
C MET A 235 -9.36 -2.54 -24.29
N LYS A 236 -10.31 -1.95 -25.05
CA LYS A 236 -10.98 -2.65 -26.16
C LYS A 236 -10.00 -3.14 -27.23
N VAL A 237 -9.01 -2.32 -27.56
CA VAL A 237 -7.99 -2.63 -28.58
C VAL A 237 -6.94 -3.59 -28.02
N ASN A 238 -6.55 -3.39 -26.77
CA ASN A 238 -5.37 -4.05 -26.22
C ASN A 238 -5.66 -5.32 -25.40
N ILE A 239 -6.87 -5.51 -24.88
CA ILE A 239 -7.25 -6.67 -24.08
C ILE A 239 -8.51 -7.32 -24.71
N PRO A 240 -8.34 -8.07 -25.82
CA PRO A 240 -9.43 -8.80 -26.44
C PRO A 240 -9.83 -10.00 -25.57
N GLY A 241 -11.08 -10.44 -25.70
CA GLY A 241 -11.55 -11.71 -25.15
C GLY A 241 -11.21 -12.89 -26.06
N ALA A 242 -11.71 -14.08 -25.69
CA ALA A 242 -11.41 -15.33 -26.39
C ALA A 242 -11.96 -15.40 -27.83
N ARG A 243 -12.94 -14.55 -28.19
CA ARG A 243 -13.57 -14.52 -29.51
C ARG A 243 -13.66 -13.11 -30.05
N GLU A 244 -13.80 -13.00 -31.36
CA GLU A 244 -14.06 -11.73 -32.04
C GLU A 244 -15.27 -11.02 -31.42
N GLY A 245 -15.16 -9.71 -31.21
CA GLY A 245 -16.18 -8.89 -30.57
C GLY A 245 -16.18 -8.93 -29.04
N MET A 246 -15.40 -9.81 -28.39
CA MET A 246 -15.19 -9.79 -26.94
C MET A 246 -13.99 -8.93 -26.56
N TYR A 247 -14.12 -8.13 -25.51
CA TYR A 247 -13.05 -7.23 -25.06
C TYR A 247 -13.29 -6.71 -23.65
N MET A 248 -12.22 -6.26 -22.98
CA MET A 248 -12.34 -5.65 -21.66
C MET A 248 -13.07 -4.30 -21.71
N SER A 249 -13.98 -4.12 -20.76
CA SER A 249 -14.78 -2.92 -20.54
C SER A 249 -14.88 -2.60 -19.04
N THR A 250 -15.28 -1.38 -18.72
CA THR A 250 -15.44 -0.88 -17.36
C THR A 250 -16.90 -1.02 -16.90
N ASP A 251 -17.12 -1.42 -15.66
CA ASP A 251 -18.41 -1.25 -15.00
C ASP A 251 -18.51 0.18 -14.45
N SER A 252 -19.06 1.10 -15.25
CA SER A 252 -19.15 2.51 -14.89
C SER A 252 -19.99 2.79 -13.64
N LEU A 253 -20.96 1.92 -13.33
CA LEU A 253 -21.81 2.06 -12.13
C LEU A 253 -21.02 1.69 -10.88
N MET A 254 -20.15 0.69 -10.98
CA MET A 254 -19.29 0.21 -9.90
C MET A 254 -17.90 0.87 -9.89
N THR A 255 -17.73 2.01 -10.58
CA THR A 255 -16.46 2.72 -10.67
C THR A 255 -16.57 4.07 -9.99
N ASP A 256 -15.68 4.36 -9.04
CA ASP A 256 -15.56 5.67 -8.40
C ASP A 256 -14.19 6.26 -8.65
N VAL A 257 -14.14 7.60 -8.63
CA VAL A 257 -12.90 8.35 -8.77
C VAL A 257 -12.73 9.33 -7.62
N ARG A 258 -11.49 9.54 -7.18
CA ARG A 258 -11.16 10.55 -6.17
C ARG A 258 -9.79 11.17 -6.42
N PRO A 259 -9.59 12.44 -6.06
CA PRO A 259 -8.27 13.05 -6.09
C PRO A 259 -7.39 12.44 -4.99
N ILE A 260 -6.14 12.12 -5.32
CA ILE A 260 -5.11 11.70 -4.38
C ILE A 260 -3.81 12.46 -4.66
N SER A 261 -2.86 12.39 -3.72
CA SER A 261 -1.48 12.84 -3.96
C SER A 261 -0.57 11.63 -4.11
N VAL A 262 0.14 11.56 -5.23
CA VAL A 262 1.16 10.54 -5.48
C VAL A 262 2.47 11.27 -5.73
N GLN A 263 3.44 11.04 -4.85
CA GLN A 263 4.74 11.69 -4.91
C GLN A 263 4.65 13.23 -4.91
N GLY A 264 3.75 13.79 -4.10
CA GLY A 264 3.55 15.24 -3.98
C GLY A 264 2.78 15.90 -5.13
N ASP A 265 2.56 15.19 -6.23
CA ASP A 265 1.77 15.65 -7.36
C ASP A 265 0.32 15.13 -7.29
N TYR A 266 -0.58 15.85 -7.94
CA TYR A 266 -1.97 15.44 -8.13
C TYR A 266 -2.06 14.15 -8.97
N ALA A 267 -2.91 13.23 -8.55
CA ALA A 267 -3.37 12.10 -9.36
C ALA A 267 -4.88 11.93 -9.17
N LEU A 268 -5.56 11.44 -10.20
CA LEU A 268 -6.92 10.89 -10.04
C LEU A 268 -6.79 9.39 -9.82
N GLU A 269 -7.27 8.90 -8.68
CA GLU A 269 -7.44 7.48 -8.42
C GLU A 269 -8.80 7.06 -8.95
N ALA A 270 -8.84 5.98 -9.74
CA ALA A 270 -10.07 5.29 -10.09
C ALA A 270 -10.06 3.88 -9.49
N ARG A 271 -11.16 3.49 -8.87
CA ARG A 271 -11.37 2.12 -8.37
C ARG A 271 -12.69 1.62 -8.91
N GLY A 272 -12.73 0.39 -9.39
CA GLY A 272 -13.98 -0.20 -9.85
C GLY A 272 -13.85 -1.60 -10.36
N LEU A 273 -14.85 -2.02 -11.13
CA LEU A 273 -14.88 -3.36 -11.72
C LEU A 273 -14.63 -3.32 -13.22
N TRP A 274 -13.82 -4.25 -13.70
CA TRP A 274 -13.68 -4.56 -15.12
C TRP A 274 -14.46 -5.83 -15.44
N ARG A 275 -14.88 -5.94 -16.71
CA ARG A 275 -15.53 -7.14 -17.25
C ARG A 275 -15.18 -7.33 -18.72
N ILE A 276 -15.12 -8.57 -19.19
CA ILE A 276 -15.08 -8.87 -20.61
C ILE A 276 -16.50 -8.77 -21.16
N LYS A 277 -16.72 -7.89 -22.13
CA LYS A 277 -17.99 -7.84 -22.86
C LYS A 277 -18.16 -9.14 -23.64
N GLY A 278 -19.30 -9.80 -23.47
CA GLY A 278 -19.59 -11.09 -24.10
C GLY A 278 -19.09 -12.31 -23.32
N ASP A 279 -18.60 -12.12 -22.09
CA ASP A 279 -18.16 -13.19 -21.19
C ASP A 279 -18.49 -12.83 -19.73
N PHE A 280 -18.32 -13.76 -18.80
CA PHE A 280 -18.53 -13.58 -17.36
C PHE A 280 -17.25 -13.21 -16.60
N MET A 281 -16.10 -13.17 -17.29
CA MET A 281 -14.84 -12.77 -16.68
C MET A 281 -14.88 -11.30 -16.25
N GLY A 282 -14.40 -11.05 -15.02
CA GLY A 282 -14.30 -9.71 -14.46
C GLY A 282 -13.62 -9.72 -13.09
N GLY A 283 -13.46 -8.52 -12.53
CA GLY A 283 -12.84 -8.34 -11.22
C GLY A 283 -12.55 -6.87 -10.91
N PRO A 284 -11.86 -6.60 -9.79
CA PRO A 284 -11.54 -5.23 -9.39
C PRO A 284 -10.32 -4.69 -10.15
N PHE A 285 -10.27 -3.37 -10.30
CA PHE A 285 -9.10 -2.62 -10.76
C PHE A 285 -8.86 -1.38 -9.89
N VAL A 286 -7.62 -0.91 -9.88
CA VAL A 286 -7.21 0.39 -9.32
C VAL A 286 -6.30 1.08 -10.33
N SER A 287 -6.56 2.34 -10.64
CA SER A 287 -5.81 3.12 -11.63
C SER A 287 -5.39 4.47 -11.09
N HIS A 288 -4.15 4.86 -11.37
CA HIS A 288 -3.64 6.22 -11.15
C HIS A 288 -3.52 6.93 -12.49
N VAL A 289 -4.25 8.04 -12.64
CA VAL A 289 -4.18 8.92 -13.80
C VAL A 289 -3.36 10.15 -13.42
N ARG A 290 -2.23 10.36 -14.10
CA ARG A 290 -1.28 11.44 -13.76
C ARG A 290 -0.85 12.21 -15.01
N LEU A 291 -0.66 13.52 -14.85
CA LEU A 291 -0.14 14.39 -15.90
C LEU A 291 1.39 14.31 -15.93
N ASP A 292 1.93 13.77 -17.02
CA ASP A 292 3.33 13.95 -17.41
C ASP A 292 3.49 15.36 -18.01
N LYS A 293 3.89 16.29 -17.14
CA LYS A 293 4.07 17.71 -17.48
C LYS A 293 5.17 17.94 -18.52
N ALA A 294 6.20 17.09 -18.55
CA ALA A 294 7.33 17.25 -19.45
C ALA A 294 6.93 16.98 -20.91
N ASN A 295 6.07 15.98 -21.14
CA ASN A 295 5.65 15.58 -22.47
C ASN A 295 4.19 15.95 -22.81
N GLN A 296 3.50 16.70 -21.92
CA GLN A 296 2.11 17.14 -22.10
C GLN A 296 1.15 15.98 -22.44
N ARG A 297 1.27 14.88 -21.69
CA ARG A 297 0.45 13.68 -21.85
C ARG A 297 -0.04 13.16 -20.51
N ILE A 298 -1.09 12.37 -20.55
CA ILE A 298 -1.50 11.58 -19.41
C ILE A 298 -0.79 10.24 -19.44
N ILE A 299 -0.28 9.84 -18.28
CA ILE A 299 0.13 8.46 -18.00
C ILE A 299 -0.93 7.85 -17.08
N VAL A 300 -1.48 6.71 -17.49
CA VAL A 300 -2.31 5.88 -16.63
C VAL A 300 -1.52 4.63 -16.29
N SER A 301 -1.32 4.36 -15.00
CA SER A 301 -0.92 3.05 -14.51
C SER A 301 -2.08 2.41 -13.78
N GLU A 302 -2.32 1.13 -14.05
CA GLU A 302 -3.46 0.40 -13.55
C GLU A 302 -3.06 -1.00 -13.14
N ILE A 303 -3.70 -1.51 -12.09
CA ILE A 303 -3.72 -2.94 -11.76
C ILE A 303 -5.13 -3.46 -11.88
N PHE A 304 -5.26 -4.71 -12.29
CA PHE A 304 -6.53 -5.41 -12.24
C PHE A 304 -6.35 -6.88 -11.86
N ILE A 305 -7.34 -7.43 -11.17
CA ILE A 305 -7.27 -8.80 -10.62
C ILE A 305 -8.37 -9.65 -11.23
N TYR A 306 -8.02 -10.84 -11.70
CA TYR A 306 -9.00 -11.90 -12.01
C TYR A 306 -8.87 -13.02 -10.97
N SER A 307 -9.90 -13.19 -10.13
CA SER A 307 -9.87 -14.19 -9.06
C SER A 307 -11.30 -14.55 -8.63
N PRO A 308 -12.04 -15.32 -9.45
CA PRO A 308 -13.46 -15.59 -9.20
C PRO A 308 -13.72 -16.37 -7.91
N ASP A 309 -12.78 -17.23 -7.50
CA ASP A 309 -12.90 -18.20 -6.41
C ASP A 309 -12.25 -17.76 -5.09
N LYS A 310 -11.58 -16.59 -5.05
CA LYS A 310 -10.86 -16.12 -3.85
C LYS A 310 -11.22 -14.69 -3.47
N MET A 311 -10.94 -14.38 -2.21
CA MET A 311 -10.85 -13.01 -1.70
C MET A 311 -9.77 -12.23 -2.47
N LYS A 312 -10.09 -10.99 -2.81
CA LYS A 312 -9.33 -10.14 -3.73
C LYS A 312 -8.62 -9.01 -3.01
N ARG A 313 -9.02 -8.65 -1.79
CA ARG A 313 -8.45 -7.53 -1.02
C ARG A 313 -6.93 -7.56 -0.96
N ASN A 314 -6.35 -8.69 -0.55
CA ASN A 314 -4.89 -8.79 -0.41
C ASN A 314 -4.18 -8.74 -1.77
N LEU A 315 -4.77 -9.34 -2.82
CA LEU A 315 -4.21 -9.31 -4.17
C LEU A 315 -4.20 -7.89 -4.75
N VAL A 316 -5.32 -7.17 -4.60
CA VAL A 316 -5.45 -5.76 -5.02
C VAL A 316 -4.42 -4.92 -4.29
N ARG A 317 -4.40 -4.96 -2.95
CA ARG A 317 -3.51 -4.10 -2.16
C ARG A 317 -2.02 -4.40 -2.37
N GLN A 318 -1.66 -5.66 -2.60
CA GLN A 318 -0.28 -6.03 -2.93
C GLN A 318 0.15 -5.41 -4.27
N MET A 319 -0.72 -5.45 -5.29
CA MET A 319 -0.44 -4.88 -6.61
C MET A 319 -0.50 -3.36 -6.61
N GLU A 320 -1.39 -2.77 -5.81
CA GLU A 320 -1.59 -1.33 -5.69
C GLU A 320 -0.31 -0.60 -5.27
N ALA A 321 0.53 -1.23 -4.43
CA ALA A 321 1.83 -0.70 -4.06
C ALA A 321 2.69 -0.30 -5.26
N SER A 322 2.64 -1.06 -6.36
CA SER A 322 3.37 -0.75 -7.59
C SER A 322 2.95 0.58 -8.23
N LEU A 323 1.67 0.96 -8.12
CA LEU A 323 1.17 2.22 -8.67
C LEU A 323 1.80 3.45 -8.01
N TYR A 324 2.17 3.34 -6.73
CA TYR A 324 2.85 4.39 -5.98
C TYR A 324 4.35 4.48 -6.27
N THR A 325 4.95 3.41 -6.84
CA THR A 325 6.36 3.41 -7.25
C THR A 325 6.60 4.10 -8.60
N LEU A 326 5.55 4.28 -9.41
CA LEU A 326 5.67 4.90 -10.73
C LEU A 326 6.25 6.31 -10.62
N LYS A 327 7.40 6.56 -11.22
CA LYS A 327 7.98 7.89 -11.39
C LYS A 327 7.77 8.36 -12.82
N LEU A 328 7.17 9.53 -12.95
CA LEU A 328 7.00 10.20 -14.23
C LEU A 328 8.30 10.85 -14.70
N PRO A 329 8.42 11.17 -16.01
CA PRO A 329 9.55 11.92 -16.55
C PRO A 329 9.76 13.22 -15.77
N GLY A 330 11.01 13.48 -15.36
CA GLY A 330 11.39 14.68 -14.61
C GLY A 330 10.95 14.72 -13.14
N SER A 331 10.41 13.63 -12.57
CA SER A 331 10.11 13.54 -11.14
C SER A 331 11.37 13.75 -10.30
N LYS A 332 11.33 14.72 -9.38
CA LYS A 332 12.43 15.04 -8.45
C LYS A 332 12.35 14.26 -7.13
N GLN A 333 11.36 13.39 -6.97
CA GLN A 333 11.17 12.71 -5.69
C GLN A 333 12.20 11.58 -5.47
N GLU A 334 12.97 11.73 -4.40
CA GLU A 334 13.84 10.70 -3.85
C GLU A 334 13.02 9.78 -2.93
N GLY A 335 13.00 8.48 -3.23
CA GLY A 335 12.22 7.47 -2.49
C GLY A 335 10.80 7.22 -3.01
N ALA A 336 10.29 6.02 -2.72
CA ALA A 336 8.95 5.57 -3.10
C ALA A 336 8.03 5.40 -1.87
N GLU A 337 8.42 5.91 -0.70
CA GLU A 337 7.62 5.77 0.52
C GLU A 337 6.37 6.66 0.44
N ILE A 338 5.21 6.05 0.69
CA ILE A 338 3.94 6.71 0.80
C ILE A 338 3.87 7.35 2.21
N PRO A 339 3.60 8.66 2.32
CA PRO A 339 3.43 9.31 3.62
C PRO A 339 2.29 8.64 4.42
N VAL A 340 2.52 8.32 5.68
CA VAL A 340 1.44 7.94 6.59
C VAL A 340 0.77 9.23 7.08
N GLY A 341 -0.56 9.36 6.92
CA GLY A 341 -1.31 10.63 7.04
C GLY A 341 -1.32 11.31 8.42
N VAL A 342 -0.55 10.82 9.40
CA VAL A 342 -0.39 11.44 10.72
C VAL A 342 0.88 12.30 10.69
N THR A 343 0.72 13.63 10.72
CA THR A 343 1.87 14.54 10.63
C THR A 343 2.59 14.67 11.98
N SER A 344 3.90 14.92 11.95
CA SER A 344 4.70 15.13 13.18
C SER A 344 4.30 16.37 13.98
N LYS A 345 3.42 17.23 13.45
CA LYS A 345 2.85 18.36 14.21
C LYS A 345 1.87 17.92 15.31
N ASP A 346 1.39 16.68 15.26
CA ASP A 346 0.54 16.09 16.31
C ASP A 346 1.36 15.41 17.43
N THR A 347 2.69 15.35 17.25
CA THR A 347 3.65 14.85 18.25
C THR A 347 4.40 15.99 18.92
N THR A 348 3.98 16.41 20.11
CA THR A 348 4.93 16.99 21.07
C THR A 348 5.84 15.87 21.55
N ASN A 349 7.12 15.94 21.17
CA ASN A 349 8.20 15.14 21.73
C ASN A 349 8.19 15.26 23.25
N ASN A 350 7.73 14.24 23.95
CA ASN A 350 8.13 14.05 25.34
C ASN A 350 9.42 13.24 25.31
N LYS A 351 10.50 13.90 25.72
CA LYS A 351 11.77 13.27 26.09
C LYS A 351 11.57 12.17 27.12
#